data_AF-A0A922M856-F1
#
_entry.id   AF-A0A922M856-F1
#
_cell.length_a   1.000
_cell.length_b   1.000
_cell.length_c   1.000
_cell.angle_alpha   90.00
_cell.angle_beta   90.00
_cell.angle_gamma   90.00
#
_symmetry.space_group_name_H-M   'P 1'
#
loop_
_entity.id
_entity.type
_entity.pdbx_description
1 polymer ?
#
loop_
_entity_poly.entity_id
_entity_poly.type
_entity_poly.pdbx_seq_one_letter_code
_entity_poly.pdbx_strand_id
1 'polypeptide(L)' 'MYGPEFLVRQGVILVTINYRLEVLGFLCLDTEEVPGNAGMKDQVAALQWVNKNISHFMVTPKISQFLVKVPVVPASATI' A
#
# COMPACT_ATOMS: atom_id res chain seq x y z
N MET A 1 -4.88 7.56 -14.39
CA MET A 1 -5.34 6.88 -13.16
C MET A 1 -6.36 5.82 -13.57
N TYR A 2 -6.04 4.53 -13.42
CA TYR A 2 -7.03 3.45 -13.65
C TYR A 2 -7.87 3.29 -12.39
N GLY A 3 -9.17 3.58 -12.48
CA GLY A 3 -10.12 3.45 -11.39
C GLY A 3 -10.38 1.98 -11.01
N PRO A 4 -10.91 1.75 -9.80
CA PRO A 4 -11.12 0.41 -9.24
C PRO A 4 -12.22 -0.39 -9.95
N GLU A 5 -13.02 0.23 -10.82
CA GLU A 5 -14.27 -0.31 -11.35
C GLU A 5 -14.07 -1.60 -12.15
N PHE A 6 -12.96 -1.72 -12.88
CA PHE A 6 -12.65 -2.92 -13.66
C PHE A 6 -12.25 -4.10 -12.77
N LEU A 7 -11.46 -3.85 -11.72
CA LEU A 7 -10.91 -4.88 -10.85
C LEU A 7 -11.99 -5.44 -9.93
N VAL A 8 -12.78 -4.56 -9.29
CA VAL A 8 -13.84 -4.97 -8.36
C VAL A 8 -14.90 -5.86 -9.05
N ARG A 9 -15.19 -5.63 -10.34
CA ARG A 9 -16.11 -6.46 -11.14
C ARG A 9 -15.66 -7.91 -11.29
N GLN A 10 -14.38 -8.22 -11.06
CA GLN A 10 -13.84 -9.58 -11.14
C GLN A 10 -13.86 -10.35 -9.82
N GLY A 11 -14.51 -9.81 -8.77
CA GLY A 11 -14.59 -10.49 -7.48
C GLY A 11 -13.24 -10.49 -6.74
N VAL A 12 -12.49 -9.40 -6.82
CA VAL A 12 -11.21 -9.23 -6.11
C VAL A 12 -11.35 -8.15 -5.04
N ILE A 13 -10.60 -8.30 -3.94
CA ILE A 13 -10.42 -7.20 -2.99
C ILE A 13 -9.22 -6.38 -3.47
N LEU A 14 -9.47 -5.10 -3.77
CA LEU A 14 -8.43 -4.11 -4.04
C LEU A 14 -8.06 -3.39 -2.73
N VAL A 15 -6.79 -3.48 -2.34
CA VAL A 15 -6.25 -2.70 -1.23
C VAL A 15 -5.22 -1.72 -1.78
N THR A 16 -5.44 -0.44 -1.50
CA THR A 16 -4.49 0.63 -1.83
C THR A 16 -3.84 1.17 -0.58
N ILE A 17 -2.53 1.37 -0.62
CA ILE A 17 -1.75 1.85 0.52
C ILE A 17 -0.97 3.09 0.12
N ASN A 18 -0.84 4.03 1.05
CA ASN A 18 0.10 5.13 0.95
C ASN A 18 1.37 4.75 1.73
N TYR A 19 2.53 5.15 1.22
CA TYR A 19 3.80 5.04 1.93
C TYR A 19 4.57 6.36 1.79
N ARG A 20 5.55 6.59 2.67
CA ARG A 20 6.35 7.82 2.62
C ARG A 20 7.16 7.90 1.33
N LEU A 21 7.12 9.06 0.68
CA LEU A 21 7.82 9.35 -0.57
C LEU A 21 9.02 10.25 -0.33
N GLU A 22 9.86 10.38 -1.36
CA GLU A 22 10.99 11.32 -1.40
C GLU A 22 11.92 11.17 -0.19
N VAL A 23 12.46 12.29 0.29
CA VAL A 23 13.33 12.35 1.47
C VAL A 23 12.68 11.72 2.72
N LEU A 24 11.36 11.85 2.89
CA LEU A 24 10.67 11.27 4.05
C LEU A 24 10.62 9.73 4.01
N GLY A 25 10.64 9.14 2.81
CA GLY A 25 10.62 7.69 2.61
C GLY A 25 12.00 7.07 2.44
N PHE A 26 12.95 7.81 1.88
CA PHE A 26 14.17 7.23 1.33
C PHE A 26 15.46 7.95 1.72
N LEU A 27 15.40 8.94 2.63
CA LEU A 27 16.61 9.51 3.23
C LEU A 27 17.40 8.42 3.98
N CYS A 28 18.70 8.37 3.72
CA CYS A 28 19.65 7.52 4.41
C CYS A 28 20.83 8.39 4.87
N LEU A 29 21.14 8.36 6.17
CA LEU A 29 22.30 9.06 6.75
C LEU A 29 23.40 8.10 7.23
N ASP A 30 23.24 6.79 6.96
CA ASP A 30 24.13 5.73 7.43
C ASP A 30 24.33 5.73 8.96
N THR A 31 23.26 6.10 9.69
CA THR A 31 23.19 6.01 11.15
C THR A 31 22.11 5.02 11.57
N GLU A 32 22.15 4.57 12.83
CA GLU A 32 21.14 3.66 13.36
C GLU A 32 19.73 4.26 13.36
N GLU A 33 19.62 5.57 13.55
CA GLU A 33 18.34 6.29 13.59
C GLU A 33 17.75 6.52 12.18
N VAL A 34 18.60 6.71 11.17
CA VAL A 34 18.18 6.97 9.78
C VAL A 34 18.89 6.00 8.81
N PRO A 35 18.60 4.70 8.89
CA PRO A 35 19.25 3.66 8.07
C PRO A 35 18.70 3.60 6.64
N GLY A 36 17.75 4.47 6.28
CA GLY A 36 17.08 4.43 4.98
C GLY A 36 15.86 3.53 4.90
N ASN A 37 15.25 3.52 3.71
CA ASN A 37 14.16 2.64 3.31
C ASN A 37 12.90 2.70 4.19
N ALA A 38 12.64 3.86 4.80
CA ALA A 38 11.46 4.09 5.63
C ALA A 38 10.15 3.86 4.84
N GLY A 39 10.10 4.21 3.56
CA GLY A 39 8.98 3.97 2.66
C GLY A 39 8.80 2.50 2.29
N MET A 40 9.90 1.72 2.19
CA MET A 40 9.81 0.27 2.01
C MET A 40 9.32 -0.42 3.29
N LYS A 41 9.76 0.04 4.45
CA LYS A 41 9.27 -0.44 5.75
C LYS A 41 7.77 -0.16 5.91
N ASP A 42 7.26 0.97 5.44
CA ASP A 42 5.82 1.24 5.42
C ASP A 42 5.06 0.23 4.56
N GLN A 43 5.58 -0.13 3.37
CA GLN A 43 4.95 -1.14 2.53
C GLN A 43 4.94 -2.52 3.20
N VAL A 44 6.03 -2.92 3.84
CA VAL A 44 6.09 -4.19 4.60
C VAL A 44 5.08 -4.18 5.74
N ALA A 45 5.03 -3.10 6.53
CA ALA A 45 4.06 -2.97 7.62
C ALA A 45 2.61 -3.01 7.10
N ALA A 46 2.33 -2.38 5.97
CA ALA A 46 1.03 -2.42 5.34
C ALA A 46 0.67 -3.84 4.86
N LEU A 47 1.60 -4.57 4.24
CA LEU A 47 1.38 -5.96 3.83
C LEU A 47 1.12 -6.88 5.03
N GLN A 48 1.86 -6.70 6.13
CA GLN A 48 1.63 -7.42 7.38
C GLN A 48 0.26 -7.11 7.99
N TRP A 49 -0.14 -5.84 7.99
CA TRP A 49 -1.47 -5.43 8.45
C TRP A 49 -2.56 -6.07 7.58
N VAL A 50 -2.41 -6.04 6.26
CA VAL A 50 -3.41 -6.65 5.37
C VAL A 50 -3.50 -8.14 5.62
N ASN A 51 -2.38 -8.86 5.67
CA ASN A 51 -2.38 -10.30 5.96
C ASN A 51 -3.13 -10.63 7.27
N LYS A 52 -2.93 -9.83 8.32
CA LYS A 52 -3.59 -10.02 9.62
C LYS A 52 -5.09 -9.70 9.61
N ASN A 53 -5.54 -8.75 8.78
CA ASN A 53 -6.90 -8.19 8.87
C ASN A 53 -7.82 -8.59 7.72
N ILE A 54 -7.27 -9.05 6.59
CA ILE A 54 -8.03 -9.25 5.34
C ILE A 54 -9.19 -10.24 5.48
N SER A 55 -9.08 -11.23 6.38
CA SER A 55 -10.13 -12.21 6.66
C SER A 55 -11.45 -11.57 7.13
N HIS A 56 -11.40 -10.45 7.85
CA HIS A 56 -12.59 -9.72 8.29
C HIS A 56 -13.35 -9.07 7.14
N PHE A 57 -12.68 -8.82 6.01
CA PHE A 57 -13.27 -8.22 4.82
C PHE A 57 -13.81 -9.27 3.83
N MET A 58 -13.59 -10.57 4.07
CA MET A 58 -14.04 -11.68 3.22
C MET A 58 -15.44 -12.20 3.57
N VAL A 59 -16.43 -11.31 3.74
CA VAL A 59 -17.82 -11.71 4.06
C VAL A 59 -18.56 -12.32 2.84
N THR A 60 -17.88 -12.49 1.68
CA THR A 60 -18.50 -12.96 0.43
C THR A 60 -17.70 -14.12 -0.17
N PRO A 61 -18.34 -15.25 -0.56
CA PRO A 61 -17.66 -16.53 -0.81
C PRO A 61 -16.92 -16.66 -2.16
N LYS A 62 -16.60 -15.56 -2.85
CA LYS A 62 -15.95 -15.59 -4.18
C LYS A 62 -14.88 -14.53 -4.34
N ILE A 63 -13.91 -14.50 -3.43
CA ILE A 63 -12.69 -13.70 -3.64
C ILE A 63 -11.59 -14.64 -4.13
N SER A 64 -11.18 -14.45 -5.38
CA SER A 64 -10.21 -15.31 -6.08
C SER A 64 -8.79 -14.74 -6.08
N GLN A 65 -8.61 -13.43 -5.86
CA GLN A 65 -7.31 -12.79 -5.94
C GLN A 65 -7.19 -11.52 -5.08
N PHE A 66 -5.99 -11.28 -4.56
CA PHE A 66 -5.59 -10.10 -3.79
C PHE A 66 -4.67 -9.22 -4.63
N LEU A 67 -5.03 -7.94 -4.79
CA LEU A 67 -4.23 -6.96 -5.53
C LEU A 67 -3.89 -5.77 -4.62
N VAL A 68 -2.60 -5.57 -4.36
CA VAL A 68 -2.06 -4.37 -3.73
C VAL A 68 -1.67 -3.40 -4.82
N LYS A 69 -2.32 -2.24 -4.84
CA LYS A 69 -1.94 -1.17 -5.76
C LYS A 69 -1.44 0.02 -4.95
N VAL A 70 -0.24 0.46 -5.24
CA VAL A 70 0.25 1.71 -4.67
C VAL A 70 -0.05 2.86 -5.62
N PRO A 71 -0.93 3.81 -5.27
CA PRO A 71 -0.96 5.09 -5.95
C PRO A 71 0.29 5.90 -5.57
N VAL A 72 1.12 6.24 -6.56
CA VAL A 72 2.09 7.33 -6.39
C VAL A 72 1.27 8.62 -6.36
N VAL A 73 1.14 9.22 -5.18
CA VAL A 73 0.58 10.58 -5.06
C VAL A 73 1.69 11.54 -5.53
N PRO A 74 1.51 12.26 -6.65
CA PRO A 74 2.50 13.22 -7.09
C PRO A 74 2.64 14.32 -6.03
N ALA A 75 3.88 14.75 -5.77
CA ALA A 75 4.23 15.75 -4.76
C ALA A 75 3.52 17.11 -4.94
N SER A 76 2.82 17.34 -6.05
CA SER A 76 2.05 18.55 -6.35
C SER A 76 0.64 18.59 -5.75
N ALA A 77 0.18 17.54 -5.08
CA ALA A 77 -1.16 17.47 -4.48
C ALA A 77 -1.09 17.65 -2.95
N THR A 78 -0.68 18.84 -2.49
CA THR A 78 -0.88 19.31 -1.11
C THR A 78 -1.07 20.82 -1.12
N ILE A 79 -2.33 21.25 -1.23
CA ILE A 79 -2.93 22.35 -0.47
C ILE A 79 -4.30 21.85 -0.02
#